data_AF-A0A7X7YU11-F1
#
_entry.id   AF-A0A7X7YU11-F1
#
_cell.length_a   1.000
_cell.length_b   1.000
_cell.length_c   1.000
_cell.angle_alpha   90.00
_cell.angle_beta   90.00
_cell.angle_gamma   90.00
#
_symmetry.space_group_name_H-M   'P 1'
#
loop_
_entity.id
_entity.type
_entity.pdbx_description
1 polymer ?
#
loop_
_entity_poly.entity_id
_entity_poly.type
_entity_poly.pdbx_seq_one_letter_code
_entity_poly.pdbx_strand_id
1 'polypeptide(L)'
;MKHLLILSLFLFSPFLNAIEISLEENKAESGTVGYVDIGLIFKKYSINSKKDFDKIVLEKQNIVDDKKKELNYYRALKEKLKNEREIARMAEDFYKRMSEAIVSSSSISDTITISSSDVNISSYTLNSSSAVISISTISVSISSVEYTANISTASLARFDNISAADIAISSVSVSVPDNVSVSSVAILSQTALNSQEEPYIFIPGMGKIPISNFKFSVSSSTVEIDRAIGDVDAKISKLQSDILSLKNKFDDELSKSASKENERMLKKIYDAIDEVSKEEEVTVVVDKRNILFGRKTVDLTEKVLEKLRSER
;
A
#
# COMPACT_ATOMS: atom_id res chain seq x y z
N MET A 1 -30.91 -22.81 21.62
CA MET A 1 -31.08 -24.12 22.28
C MET A 1 -30.25 -25.20 21.54
N LYS A 2 -28.91 -25.16 21.62
CA LYS A 2 -27.99 -26.10 20.91
C LYS A 2 -26.73 -26.44 21.71
N HIS A 3 -26.77 -26.42 23.05
CA HIS A 3 -25.59 -26.67 23.90
C HIS A 3 -25.74 -27.86 24.88
N LEU A 4 -26.59 -28.84 24.57
CA LEU A 4 -26.91 -29.94 25.51
C LEU A 4 -26.48 -31.35 25.04
N LEU A 5 -25.39 -31.48 24.26
CA LEU A 5 -24.99 -32.79 23.70
C LEU A 5 -23.46 -33.01 23.62
N ILE A 6 -22.70 -32.49 24.59
CA ILE A 6 -21.25 -32.78 24.71
C ILE A 6 -20.92 -33.08 26.19
N LEU A 7 -21.65 -34.02 26.80
CA LEU A 7 -21.38 -34.49 28.17
C LEU A 7 -21.37 -36.03 28.30
N SER A 8 -21.59 -36.80 27.22
CA SER A 8 -21.68 -38.27 27.32
C SER A 8 -20.49 -39.05 26.77
N LEU A 9 -19.36 -38.40 26.46
CA LEU A 9 -18.19 -39.07 25.84
C LEU A 9 -16.97 -39.22 26.78
N PHE A 10 -17.21 -39.33 28.08
CA PHE A 10 -16.16 -39.57 29.10
C PHE A 10 -16.31 -40.89 29.87
N LEU A 11 -17.15 -41.82 29.37
CA LEU A 11 -17.34 -43.16 29.97
C LEU A 11 -16.52 -44.26 29.31
N PHE A 12 -15.62 -43.95 28.35
CA PHE A 12 -14.65 -44.92 27.86
C PHE A 12 -13.41 -44.94 28.77
N SER A 13 -13.50 -45.85 29.73
CA SER A 13 -12.49 -46.37 30.64
C SER A 13 -11.04 -46.27 30.18
N PRO A 14 -10.11 -45.80 31.04
CA PRO A 14 -8.70 -46.09 30.86
C PRO A 14 -8.47 -47.58 31.13
N PHE A 15 -8.24 -48.36 30.08
CA PHE A 15 -7.52 -49.63 30.19
C PHE A 15 -6.05 -49.33 30.53
N LEU A 16 -5.81 -48.84 31.75
CA LEU A 16 -4.51 -48.84 32.39
C LEU A 16 -4.23 -50.29 32.78
N ASN A 17 -3.78 -51.08 31.82
CA ASN A 17 -3.19 -52.39 32.09
C ASN A 17 -1.88 -52.14 32.84
N ALA A 18 -1.96 -52.09 34.16
CA ALA A 18 -0.77 -52.20 35.00
C ALA A 18 -0.19 -53.60 34.76
N ILE A 19 0.92 -53.64 34.02
CA ILE A 19 1.71 -54.85 33.84
C ILE A 19 2.40 -55.14 35.17
N GLU A 20 1.82 -56.08 35.94
CA GLU A 20 2.43 -56.63 37.14
C GLU A 20 3.39 -57.74 36.70
N ILE A 21 4.67 -57.40 36.58
CA ILE A 21 5.73 -58.36 36.31
C ILE A 21 6.00 -59.11 37.62
N SER A 22 5.44 -60.30 37.77
CA SER A 22 5.73 -61.19 38.88
C SER A 22 7.19 -61.66 38.80
N LEU A 23 8.04 -61.10 39.66
CA LEU A 23 9.49 -61.39 39.72
C LEU A 23 9.83 -62.68 40.51
N GLU A 24 8.82 -63.48 40.88
CA GLU A 24 8.96 -64.46 41.96
C GLU A 24 9.37 -65.87 41.51
N GLU A 25 9.25 -66.22 40.22
CA GLU A 25 9.49 -67.60 39.75
C GLU A 25 10.80 -67.84 38.99
N ASN A 26 11.61 -66.82 38.68
CA ASN A 26 12.88 -67.02 37.98
C ASN A 26 14.09 -66.71 38.87
N LYS A 27 14.44 -67.65 39.75
CA LYS A 27 15.61 -67.59 40.63
C LYS A 27 16.97 -67.80 39.92
N ALA A 28 17.00 -67.89 38.60
CA ALA A 28 18.23 -68.21 37.86
C ALA A 28 19.01 -66.97 37.38
N GLU A 29 18.38 -65.82 37.13
CA GLU A 29 19.08 -64.57 36.80
C GLU A 29 18.08 -63.42 37.00
N SER A 30 18.17 -62.72 38.13
CA SER A 30 17.30 -61.59 38.44
C SER A 30 17.60 -60.46 37.45
N GLY A 31 16.85 -60.39 36.35
CA GLY A 31 17.05 -59.37 35.33
C GLY A 31 17.07 -57.97 35.95
N THR A 32 18.18 -57.26 35.79
CA THR A 32 18.33 -55.91 36.31
C THR A 32 17.44 -54.98 35.49
N VAL A 33 16.60 -54.20 36.17
CA VAL A 33 15.79 -53.16 35.54
C VAL A 33 16.55 -51.84 35.61
N GLY A 34 16.84 -51.27 34.44
CA GLY A 34 17.43 -49.95 34.29
C GLY A 34 16.38 -48.95 33.83
N TYR A 35 16.66 -47.67 34.02
CA TYR A 35 15.81 -46.60 33.52
C TYR A 35 16.60 -45.54 32.78
N VAL A 36 15.91 -44.89 31.84
CA VAL A 36 16.46 -43.87 30.96
C VAL A 36 15.50 -42.69 30.88
N ASP A 37 16.00 -41.48 31.08
CA ASP A 37 15.26 -40.25 30.76
C ASP A 37 15.44 -39.89 29.28
N ILE A 38 14.59 -40.47 28.43
CA ILE A 38 14.61 -40.25 26.97
C ILE A 38 14.36 -38.77 26.65
N GLY A 39 13.51 -38.11 27.43
CA GLY A 39 13.20 -36.68 27.24
C GLY A 39 14.44 -35.80 27.46
N LEU A 40 15.20 -36.07 28.51
CA LEU A 40 16.46 -35.36 28.78
C LEU A 40 17.51 -35.65 27.71
N ILE A 41 17.65 -36.91 27.30
CA ILE A 41 18.60 -37.31 26.25
C ILE A 41 18.28 -36.58 24.95
N PHE A 42 17.03 -36.65 24.51
CA PHE A 42 16.59 -36.01 23.28
C PHE A 42 16.85 -34.50 23.34
N LYS A 43 16.47 -33.84 24.44
CA LYS A 43 16.67 -32.40 24.63
C LYS A 43 18.15 -32.00 24.59
N LYS A 44 19.05 -32.75 25.25
CA LYS A 44 20.50 -32.46 25.26
C LYS A 44 21.14 -32.77 23.90
N TYR A 45 20.73 -33.85 23.25
CA TYR A 45 21.31 -34.31 21.98
C TYR A 45 20.84 -33.49 20.77
N SER A 46 19.58 -33.04 20.76
CA SER A 46 18.96 -32.32 19.63
C SER A 46 19.42 -30.87 19.47
N ILE A 47 20.23 -30.32 20.39
CA ILE A 47 20.65 -28.91 20.39
C ILE A 47 21.32 -28.51 19.06
N ASN A 48 22.15 -29.38 18.51
CA ASN A 48 22.87 -29.08 17.26
C ASN A 48 21.95 -29.18 16.04
N SER A 49 21.19 -30.29 15.93
CA SER A 49 20.17 -30.45 14.89
C SER A 49 19.16 -29.31 14.85
N LYS A 50 18.78 -28.77 16.02
CA LYS A 50 17.89 -27.61 16.10
C LYS A 50 18.52 -26.37 15.46
N LYS A 51 19.80 -26.10 15.68
CA LYS A 51 20.49 -24.95 15.08
C LYS A 51 20.55 -25.07 13.55
N ASP A 52 20.84 -26.26 13.05
CA ASP A 52 20.89 -26.52 11.61
C ASP A 52 19.50 -26.37 10.98
N PHE A 53 18.47 -26.89 11.64
CA PHE A 53 17.08 -26.71 11.22
C PHE A 53 16.65 -25.24 11.24
N ASP A 54 16.97 -24.50 12.30
CA ASP A 54 16.67 -23.06 12.42
C ASP A 54 17.32 -22.26 11.28
N LYS A 55 18.53 -22.64 10.84
CA LYS A 55 19.19 -22.04 9.68
C LYS A 55 18.42 -22.30 8.38
N ILE A 56 17.93 -23.51 8.16
CA ILE A 56 17.13 -23.87 6.98
C ILE A 56 15.80 -23.09 7.00
N VAL A 57 15.16 -22.99 8.16
CA VAL A 57 13.93 -22.18 8.33
C VAL A 57 14.19 -20.73 7.96
N LEU A 58 15.29 -20.15 8.47
CA LEU A 58 15.66 -18.76 8.18
C LEU A 58 15.93 -18.54 6.69
N GLU A 59 16.65 -19.45 6.03
CA GLU A 59 16.92 -19.39 4.59
C GLU A 59 15.62 -19.38 3.77
N LYS A 60 14.70 -20.31 4.06
CA LYS A 60 13.40 -20.38 3.38
C LYS A 60 12.52 -19.15 3.65
N GLN A 61 12.56 -18.65 4.89
CA GLN A 61 11.85 -17.43 5.28
C GLN A 61 12.36 -16.22 4.50
N ASN A 62 13.67 -16.08 4.32
CA ASN A 62 14.26 -14.99 3.53
C ASN A 62 13.78 -15.01 2.08
N ILE A 63 13.68 -16.19 1.45
CA ILE A 63 13.17 -16.32 0.08
C ILE A 63 11.71 -15.82 -0.01
N VAL A 64 10.86 -16.19 0.95
CA VAL A 64 9.48 -15.72 1.03
C VAL A 64 9.43 -14.20 1.22
N ASP A 65 10.29 -13.65 2.07
CA ASP A 65 10.31 -12.22 2.37
C ASP A 65 10.84 -11.39 1.19
N ASP A 66 11.79 -11.89 0.41
CA ASP A 66 12.22 -11.24 -0.82
C ASP A 66 11.08 -11.17 -1.85
N LYS A 67 10.26 -12.23 -1.96
CA LYS A 67 9.05 -12.20 -2.78
C LYS A 67 7.98 -11.24 -2.24
N LYS A 68 7.85 -11.09 -0.92
CA LYS A 68 6.97 -10.07 -0.34
C LYS A 68 7.45 -8.65 -0.62
N LYS A 69 8.78 -8.41 -0.62
CA LYS A 69 9.34 -7.10 -1.02
C LYS A 69 8.98 -6.79 -2.46
N GLU A 70 9.13 -7.76 -3.37
CA GLU A 70 8.72 -7.64 -4.77
C GLU A 70 7.22 -7.32 -4.90
N LEU A 71 6.37 -8.03 -4.15
CA LEU A 71 4.93 -7.76 -4.10
C LEU A 71 4.62 -6.33 -3.61
N ASN A 72 5.30 -5.86 -2.57
CA ASN A 72 5.12 -4.52 -2.03
C ASN A 72 5.58 -3.44 -3.01
N TYR A 73 6.63 -3.69 -3.77
CA TYR A 73 7.06 -2.82 -4.87
C TYR A 73 5.95 -2.64 -5.92
N TYR A 74 5.34 -3.74 -6.39
CA TYR A 74 4.24 -3.65 -7.37
C TYR A 74 2.99 -3.00 -6.80
N ARG A 75 2.70 -3.17 -5.50
CA ARG A 75 1.61 -2.44 -4.83
C ARG A 75 1.86 -0.94 -4.80
N ALA A 76 3.06 -0.51 -4.45
CA ALA A 76 3.43 0.90 -4.47
C ALA A 76 3.35 1.46 -5.90
N LEU A 77 3.79 0.69 -6.91
CA LEU A 77 3.68 1.06 -8.32
C LEU A 77 2.21 1.21 -8.76
N LYS A 78 1.33 0.30 -8.33
CA LYS A 78 -0.12 0.40 -8.58
C LYS A 78 -0.71 1.70 -8.01
N GLU A 79 -0.40 2.02 -6.76
CA GLU A 79 -0.88 3.25 -6.13
C GLU A 79 -0.33 4.50 -6.82
N LYS A 80 0.93 4.47 -7.28
CA LYS A 80 1.49 5.54 -8.11
C LYS A 80 0.68 5.74 -9.41
N LEU A 81 0.40 4.65 -10.13
CA LEU A 81 -0.37 4.71 -11.38
C LEU A 81 -1.81 5.19 -11.16
N LYS A 82 -2.45 4.83 -10.05
CA LYS A 82 -3.76 5.38 -9.68
C LYS A 82 -3.72 6.89 -9.46
N ASN A 83 -2.70 7.39 -8.76
CA ASN A 83 -2.54 8.83 -8.56
C ASN A 83 -2.31 9.55 -9.89
N GLU A 84 -1.46 8.99 -10.77
CA GLU A 84 -1.24 9.50 -12.13
C GLU A 84 -2.55 9.52 -12.95
N ARG A 85 -3.37 8.47 -12.84
CA ARG A 85 -4.69 8.38 -13.46
C ARG A 85 -5.63 9.48 -12.98
N GLU A 86 -5.69 9.73 -11.67
CA GLU A 86 -6.54 10.77 -11.10
C GLU A 86 -6.13 12.15 -11.58
N ILE A 87 -4.82 12.43 -11.64
CA ILE A 87 -4.28 13.69 -12.18
C ILE A 87 -4.64 13.83 -13.67
N ALA A 88 -4.47 12.78 -14.46
CA ALA A 88 -4.81 12.80 -15.89
C ALA A 88 -6.30 13.06 -16.11
N ARG A 89 -7.16 12.45 -15.29
CA ARG A 89 -8.61 12.68 -15.34
C ARG A 89 -8.99 14.12 -14.97
N MET A 90 -8.39 14.67 -13.91
CA MET A 90 -8.63 16.08 -13.54
C MET A 90 -8.19 17.04 -14.64
N ALA A 91 -7.06 16.76 -15.31
CA ALA A 91 -6.59 17.54 -16.44
C ALA A 91 -7.57 17.44 -17.62
N GLU A 92 -8.04 16.24 -17.97
CA GLU A 92 -9.04 16.03 -19.03
C GLU A 92 -10.33 16.81 -18.76
N ASP A 93 -10.86 16.72 -17.54
CA ASP A 93 -12.06 17.46 -17.11
C ASP A 93 -11.84 18.98 -17.18
N PHE A 94 -10.64 19.47 -16.83
CA PHE A 94 -10.28 20.88 -16.94
C PHE A 94 -10.29 21.37 -18.40
N TYR A 95 -9.62 20.64 -19.31
CA TYR A 95 -9.59 20.99 -20.73
C TYR A 95 -10.98 20.95 -21.36
N LYS A 96 -11.82 19.98 -20.96
CA LYS A 96 -13.21 19.89 -21.40
C LYS A 96 -14.04 21.11 -20.97
N ARG A 97 -13.94 21.53 -19.71
CA ARG A 97 -14.64 22.74 -19.24
C ARG A 97 -14.16 24.01 -19.95
N MET A 98 -12.86 24.11 -20.22
CA MET A 98 -12.29 25.25 -20.93
C MET A 98 -12.77 25.32 -22.39
N SER A 99 -12.84 24.18 -23.08
CA SER A 99 -13.35 24.14 -24.46
C SER A 99 -14.85 24.45 -24.54
N GLU A 100 -15.65 23.95 -23.59
CA GLU A 100 -17.08 24.27 -23.47
C GLU A 100 -17.33 25.77 -23.20
N ALA A 101 -16.49 26.40 -22.37
CA ALA A 101 -16.56 27.84 -22.09
C ALA A 101 -16.25 28.70 -23.33
N ILE A 102 -15.23 28.33 -24.12
CA ILE A 102 -14.88 29.04 -25.36
C ILE A 102 -16.03 28.98 -26.36
N VAL A 103 -16.61 27.80 -26.58
CA VAL A 103 -17.75 27.61 -27.50
C VAL A 103 -18.96 28.46 -27.06
N SER A 104 -19.23 28.53 -25.75
CA SER A 104 -20.34 29.32 -25.20
C SER A 104 -20.13 30.83 -25.34
N SER A 105 -18.88 31.32 -25.27
CA SER A 105 -18.58 32.76 -25.46
C SER A 105 -18.67 33.23 -26.91
N SER A 106 -18.60 32.31 -27.87
CA SER A 106 -18.59 32.63 -29.31
C SER A 106 -20.00 32.87 -29.88
N SER A 107 -21.05 32.56 -29.13
CA SER A 107 -22.45 32.66 -29.56
C SER A 107 -23.13 33.98 -29.14
N ILE A 108 -22.44 34.85 -28.38
CA ILE A 108 -22.93 36.20 -28.05
C ILE A 108 -22.47 37.17 -29.15
N SER A 109 -22.96 36.99 -30.37
CA SER A 109 -23.09 38.08 -31.35
C SER A 109 -24.53 38.55 -31.33
N ASP A 110 -24.97 39.03 -30.16
CA ASP A 110 -26.22 39.77 -30.08
C ASP A 110 -26.02 41.07 -30.86
N THR A 111 -26.81 41.17 -31.93
CA THR A 111 -26.92 42.35 -32.78
C THR A 111 -27.38 43.50 -31.89
N ILE A 112 -26.45 44.38 -31.50
CA ILE A 112 -26.80 45.63 -30.82
C ILE A 112 -27.60 46.47 -31.82
N THR A 113 -28.93 46.35 -31.79
CA THR A 113 -29.83 47.23 -32.54
C THR A 113 -29.96 48.51 -31.74
N ILE A 114 -29.07 49.47 -32.03
CA ILE A 114 -29.19 50.83 -31.52
C ILE A 114 -30.35 51.49 -32.27
N SER A 115 -31.52 51.55 -31.64
CA SER A 115 -32.61 52.42 -32.08
C SER A 115 -32.37 53.81 -31.53
N SER A 116 -31.64 54.63 -32.26
CA SER A 116 -31.57 56.08 -32.02
C SER A 116 -32.08 56.81 -33.26
N SER A 117 -33.28 57.38 -33.15
CA SER A 117 -33.62 58.56 -33.93
C SER A 117 -32.66 59.68 -33.51
N ASP A 118 -31.92 60.19 -34.51
CA ASP A 118 -31.08 61.39 -34.46
C ASP A 118 -29.68 61.29 -33.83
N VAL A 119 -28.82 60.39 -34.32
CA VAL A 119 -27.36 60.66 -34.39
C VAL A 119 -26.75 60.01 -35.64
N ASN A 120 -26.18 60.85 -36.51
CA ASN A 120 -25.40 60.43 -37.67
C ASN A 120 -24.01 59.95 -37.20
N ILE A 121 -23.78 58.64 -37.21
CA ILE A 121 -22.48 58.03 -36.95
C ILE A 121 -22.09 57.20 -38.16
N SER A 122 -20.96 57.55 -38.77
CA SER A 122 -20.32 56.83 -39.86
C SER A 122 -20.05 55.39 -39.47
N SER A 123 -20.71 54.47 -40.15
CA SER A 123 -20.50 53.02 -40.05
C SER A 123 -19.10 52.65 -40.53
N TYR A 124 -18.33 51.93 -39.70
CA TYR A 124 -17.19 51.14 -40.16
C TYR A 124 -17.58 49.66 -40.13
N THR A 125 -17.31 48.97 -41.24
CA THR A 125 -17.54 47.54 -41.41
C THR A 125 -16.34 46.78 -40.84
N LEU A 126 -16.53 46.02 -39.76
CA LEU A 126 -15.52 45.13 -39.21
C LEU A 126 -15.58 43.78 -39.94
N ASN A 127 -14.55 43.51 -40.75
CA ASN A 127 -14.35 42.25 -41.45
C ASN A 127 -13.79 41.21 -40.46
N SER A 128 -14.60 40.22 -40.10
CA SER A 128 -14.24 39.12 -39.20
C SER A 128 -13.37 38.10 -39.92
N SER A 129 -12.07 38.30 -39.90
CA SER A 129 -11.06 37.26 -40.11
C SER A 129 -9.86 37.63 -39.24
N SER A 130 -9.68 36.88 -38.14
CA SER A 130 -8.65 37.09 -37.10
C SER A 130 -9.00 38.16 -36.06
N ALA A 131 -9.87 37.81 -35.11
CA ALA A 131 -10.14 38.65 -33.94
C ALA A 131 -8.99 38.53 -32.92
N VAL A 132 -8.14 39.56 -32.89
CA VAL A 132 -7.40 39.94 -31.68
C VAL A 132 -8.28 40.94 -30.95
N ILE A 133 -8.74 40.57 -29.76
CA ILE A 133 -9.49 41.49 -28.89
C ILE A 133 -8.45 42.32 -28.13
N SER A 134 -8.17 43.53 -28.62
CA SER A 134 -7.48 44.56 -27.82
C SER A 134 -8.50 45.25 -26.93
N ILE A 135 -8.54 44.88 -25.65
CA ILE A 135 -9.27 45.65 -24.64
C ILE A 135 -8.39 46.84 -24.26
N SER A 136 -8.64 47.99 -24.84
CA SER A 136 -8.10 49.25 -24.34
C SER A 136 -8.77 49.58 -23.01
N THR A 137 -8.03 49.45 -21.92
CA THR A 137 -8.40 50.06 -20.65
C THR A 137 -8.41 51.58 -20.83
N ILE A 138 -9.60 52.18 -20.81
CA ILE A 138 -9.74 53.62 -20.70
C ILE A 138 -9.27 53.99 -19.29
N SER A 139 -8.07 54.55 -19.17
CA SER A 139 -7.62 55.21 -17.96
C SER A 139 -8.15 56.64 -17.99
N VAL A 140 -9.18 56.91 -17.20
CA VAL A 140 -9.62 58.29 -16.91
C VAL A 140 -8.74 58.82 -15.78
N SER A 141 -7.74 59.63 -16.14
CA SER A 141 -6.96 60.39 -15.17
C SER A 141 -7.75 61.61 -14.72
N ILE A 142 -8.44 61.51 -13.58
CA ILE A 142 -9.07 62.68 -12.94
C ILE A 142 -8.01 63.31 -12.03
N SER A 143 -7.52 64.49 -12.41
CA SER A 143 -6.63 65.28 -11.55
C SER A 143 -7.41 65.84 -10.36
N SER A 144 -6.91 65.54 -9.17
CA SER A 144 -7.15 66.24 -7.90
C SER A 144 -8.61 66.42 -7.46
N VAL A 145 -9.21 65.36 -6.91
CA VAL A 145 -10.12 65.47 -5.75
C VAL A 145 -9.93 64.20 -4.91
N GLU A 146 -9.53 64.34 -3.65
CA GLU A 146 -9.51 63.24 -2.68
C GLU A 146 -10.95 62.80 -2.40
N TYR A 147 -11.27 61.56 -2.76
CA TYR A 147 -12.47 60.89 -2.27
C TYR A 147 -12.03 59.74 -1.36
N THR A 148 -12.39 59.81 -0.07
CA THR A 148 -12.34 58.67 0.83
C THR A 148 -13.44 57.68 0.44
N ALA A 149 -13.07 56.62 -0.28
CA ALA A 149 -13.93 55.46 -0.47
C ALA A 149 -13.83 54.56 0.77
N ASN A 150 -14.91 54.47 1.52
CA ASN A 150 -15.03 53.57 2.67
C ASN A 150 -15.32 52.15 2.15
N ILE A 151 -14.28 51.34 1.97
CA ILE A 151 -14.43 49.94 1.58
C ILE A 151 -14.66 49.12 2.86
N SER A 152 -15.91 48.73 3.12
CA SER A 152 -16.20 47.72 4.12
C SER A 152 -15.76 46.36 3.59
N THR A 153 -14.64 45.85 4.10
CA THR A 153 -14.20 44.48 3.87
C THR A 153 -15.10 43.52 4.63
N ALA A 154 -16.00 42.84 3.91
CA ALA A 154 -16.67 41.66 4.44
C ALA A 154 -15.67 40.49 4.48
N SER A 155 -15.27 40.06 5.68
CA SER A 155 -14.47 38.85 5.86
C SER A 155 -15.31 37.63 5.49
N LEU A 156 -14.89 36.90 4.46
CA LEU A 156 -15.52 35.66 4.03
C LEU A 156 -15.14 34.51 4.98
N ALA A 157 -16.07 34.12 5.85
CA ALA A 157 -16.04 32.83 6.51
C ALA A 157 -16.66 31.78 5.57
N ARG A 158 -15.86 30.75 5.27
CA ARG A 158 -16.25 29.35 4.95
C ARG A 158 -17.63 29.13 4.32
N PHE A 159 -17.64 28.83 3.02
CA PHE A 159 -18.83 28.41 2.27
C PHE A 159 -18.79 26.91 1.97
N ASP A 160 -19.73 26.18 2.57
CA ASP A 160 -20.32 24.98 1.97
C ASP A 160 -21.70 25.38 1.44
N ASN A 161 -21.97 25.08 0.17
CA ASN A 161 -23.24 25.25 -0.57
C ASN A 161 -23.78 26.68 -0.79
N ILE A 162 -23.50 27.25 -1.97
CA ILE A 162 -24.35 28.27 -2.60
C ILE A 162 -24.83 27.75 -3.96
N SER A 163 -26.15 27.76 -4.14
CA SER A 163 -26.88 27.50 -5.39
C SER A 163 -26.81 28.71 -6.32
N ALA A 164 -26.73 28.48 -7.63
CA ALA A 164 -26.46 29.47 -8.67
C ALA A 164 -27.60 30.49 -8.96
N ALA A 165 -28.49 30.76 -8.02
CA ALA A 165 -29.68 31.60 -8.24
C ALA A 165 -29.66 32.98 -7.56
N ASP A 166 -28.72 33.29 -6.65
CA ASP A 166 -28.79 34.49 -5.81
C ASP A 166 -27.60 35.46 -5.96
N ILE A 167 -27.21 35.80 -7.19
CA ILE A 167 -26.32 36.94 -7.44
C ILE A 167 -27.08 38.00 -8.23
N ALA A 168 -27.92 38.75 -7.52
CA ALA A 168 -28.53 39.99 -8.02
C ALA A 168 -27.51 41.13 -7.91
N ILE A 169 -26.92 41.53 -9.04
CA ILE A 169 -26.07 42.72 -9.12
C ILE A 169 -27.00 43.94 -9.17
N SER A 170 -27.06 44.70 -8.07
CA SER A 170 -27.70 46.03 -8.07
C SER A 170 -26.88 46.97 -8.96
N SER A 171 -27.57 47.62 -9.90
CA SER A 171 -27.00 48.61 -10.80
C SER A 171 -26.39 49.78 -10.02
N VAL A 172 -25.16 50.13 -10.37
CA VAL A 172 -24.50 51.36 -9.91
C VAL A 172 -24.80 52.45 -10.94
N SER A 173 -25.63 53.42 -10.57
CA SER A 173 -25.84 54.63 -11.36
C SER A 173 -24.81 55.68 -10.96
N VAL A 174 -23.93 56.06 -11.88
CA VAL A 174 -23.03 57.22 -11.73
C VAL A 174 -23.62 58.38 -12.52
N SER A 175 -24.02 59.45 -11.84
CA SER A 175 -24.42 60.70 -12.47
C SER A 175 -23.18 61.55 -12.76
N VAL A 176 -22.92 61.83 -14.03
CA VAL A 176 -21.85 62.73 -14.47
C VAL A 176 -22.45 64.14 -14.66
N PRO A 177 -21.81 65.22 -14.17
CA PRO A 177 -22.26 66.57 -14.46
C PRO A 177 -21.89 66.97 -15.89
N ASP A 178 -22.82 67.67 -16.55
CA ASP A 178 -22.63 68.27 -17.87
C ASP A 178 -21.46 69.26 -17.86
N ASN A 179 -20.70 69.24 -18.95
CA ASN A 179 -19.64 70.17 -19.35
C ASN A 179 -18.19 69.71 -19.11
N VAL A 180 -17.70 68.83 -19.99
CA VAL A 180 -16.26 68.66 -20.25
C VAL A 180 -16.02 68.68 -21.76
N SER A 181 -15.31 69.70 -22.22
CA SER A 181 -14.87 69.89 -23.60
C SER A 181 -13.79 68.88 -23.96
N VAL A 182 -14.03 68.07 -25.00
CA VAL A 182 -13.11 67.04 -25.51
C VAL A 182 -12.14 67.68 -26.51
N SER A 183 -10.84 67.60 -26.23
CA SER A 183 -9.79 67.96 -27.20
C SER A 183 -9.28 66.68 -27.86
N SER A 184 -9.47 66.57 -29.18
CA SER A 184 -9.05 65.43 -29.98
C SER A 184 -7.52 65.37 -30.09
N VAL A 185 -6.91 64.33 -29.52
CA VAL A 185 -5.49 64.00 -29.71
C VAL A 185 -5.37 63.01 -30.87
N ALA A 186 -4.49 63.35 -31.82
CA ALA A 186 -4.21 62.57 -33.01
C ALA A 186 -3.61 61.20 -32.68
N ILE A 187 -4.21 60.14 -33.25
CA ILE A 187 -3.72 58.77 -33.18
C ILE A 187 -2.61 58.61 -34.22
N LEU A 188 -1.37 58.47 -33.75
CA LEU A 188 -0.25 57.98 -34.55
C LEU A 188 -0.31 56.46 -34.59
N SER A 189 -0.62 55.92 -35.77
CA SER A 189 -0.63 54.49 -36.07
C SER A 189 0.79 53.92 -36.03
N GLN A 190 1.19 53.32 -34.91
CA GLN A 190 2.35 52.43 -34.87
C GLN A 190 1.89 51.00 -35.17
N THR A 191 2.37 50.48 -36.28
CA THR A 191 2.26 49.07 -36.68
C THR A 191 3.18 48.24 -35.76
N ALA A 192 2.74 47.98 -34.53
CA ALA A 192 3.43 47.06 -33.63
C ALA A 192 3.07 45.62 -34.01
N LEU A 193 4.09 44.87 -34.43
CA LEU A 193 4.03 43.44 -34.66
C LEU A 193 3.54 42.77 -33.37
N ASN A 194 2.30 42.27 -33.42
CA ASN A 194 1.59 41.69 -32.29
C ASN A 194 2.24 40.35 -31.93
N SER A 195 3.22 40.39 -31.03
CA SER A 195 3.75 39.20 -30.38
C SER A 195 2.69 38.73 -29.39
N GLN A 196 1.95 37.68 -29.77
CA GLN A 196 1.07 37.00 -28.84
C GLN A 196 1.91 36.51 -27.66
N GLU A 197 1.77 37.17 -26.50
CA GLU A 197 2.38 36.69 -25.27
C GLU A 197 1.81 35.30 -24.96
N GLU A 198 2.64 34.27 -25.09
CA GLU A 198 2.26 32.91 -24.72
C GLU A 198 1.85 32.88 -23.23
N PRO A 199 0.79 32.14 -22.87
CA PRO A 199 0.36 32.04 -21.48
C PRO A 199 1.50 31.45 -20.64
N TYR A 200 1.79 32.09 -19.51
CA TYR A 200 2.89 31.75 -18.62
C TYR A 200 2.40 31.46 -17.20
N ILE A 201 3.14 30.61 -16.48
CA ILE A 201 2.95 30.40 -15.04
C ILE A 201 4.01 31.22 -14.31
N PHE A 202 3.57 32.03 -13.35
CA PHE A 202 4.48 32.78 -12.48
C PHE A 202 4.83 31.94 -11.26
N ILE A 203 6.09 31.52 -11.16
CA ILE A 203 6.60 30.79 -10.00
C ILE A 203 7.46 31.77 -9.18
N PRO A 204 7.15 32.00 -7.89
CA PRO A 204 7.92 32.93 -7.07
C PRO A 204 9.39 32.50 -7.02
N GLY A 205 10.30 33.42 -7.33
CA GLY A 205 11.75 33.17 -7.39
C GLY A 205 12.28 32.59 -8.71
N MET A 206 11.42 32.16 -9.64
CA MET A 206 11.85 31.61 -10.94
C MET A 206 11.34 32.39 -12.17
N GLY A 207 10.48 33.39 -11.97
CA GLY A 207 9.98 34.25 -13.03
C GLY A 207 8.83 33.65 -13.84
N LYS A 208 8.57 34.21 -15.03
CA LYS A 208 7.53 33.75 -15.96
C LYS A 208 8.06 32.57 -16.77
N ILE A 209 7.47 31.39 -16.61
CA ILE A 209 7.79 30.22 -17.43
C ILE A 209 6.64 30.03 -18.42
N PRO A 210 6.88 30.06 -19.74
CA PRO A 210 5.84 29.83 -20.72
C PRO A 210 5.30 28.40 -20.56
N ILE A 211 3.98 28.24 -20.64
CA ILE A 211 3.30 26.94 -20.43
C ILE A 211 3.80 25.91 -21.46
N SER A 212 4.24 26.35 -22.64
CA SER A 212 4.86 25.51 -23.67
C SER A 212 6.12 24.76 -23.20
N ASN A 213 6.85 25.30 -22.21
CA ASN A 213 8.02 24.65 -21.61
C ASN A 213 7.68 23.64 -20.51
N PHE A 214 6.44 23.68 -19.99
CA PHE A 214 5.92 22.59 -19.16
C PHE A 214 5.49 21.45 -20.08
N LYS A 215 6.48 20.66 -20.52
CA LYS A 215 6.20 19.30 -20.97
C LYS A 215 5.76 18.50 -19.76
N PHE A 216 4.47 18.57 -19.44
CA PHE A 216 3.83 17.54 -18.65
C PHE A 216 4.04 16.24 -19.42
N SER A 217 4.98 15.41 -18.96
CA SER A 217 5.14 14.03 -19.42
C SER A 217 3.94 13.16 -19.00
N VAL A 218 2.74 13.74 -18.96
CA VAL A 218 1.45 13.05 -18.95
C VAL A 218 1.18 12.64 -20.41
N SER A 219 2.16 11.96 -21.02
CA SER A 219 2.08 11.46 -22.38
C SER A 219 1.33 10.14 -22.47
N SER A 220 0.89 9.59 -21.33
CA SER A 220 0.04 8.41 -21.28
C SER A 220 -1.42 8.84 -21.23
N SER A 221 -2.18 8.42 -22.25
CA SER A 221 -3.64 8.53 -22.22
C SER A 221 -4.21 7.80 -21.00
N THR A 222 -5.36 8.24 -20.48
CA THR A 222 -6.05 7.56 -19.36
C THR A 222 -6.26 6.06 -19.63
N VAL A 223 -6.47 5.71 -20.90
CA VAL A 223 -6.58 4.33 -21.39
C VAL A 223 -5.28 3.54 -21.23
N GLU A 224 -4.12 4.15 -21.51
CA GLU A 224 -2.81 3.51 -21.31
C GLU A 224 -2.51 3.28 -19.83
N ILE A 225 -2.85 4.24 -18.97
CA ILE A 225 -2.68 4.10 -17.51
C ILE A 225 -3.56 2.96 -16.99
N ASP A 226 -4.81 2.86 -17.47
CA ASP A 226 -5.73 1.78 -17.09
C ASP A 226 -5.22 0.39 -17.52
N ARG A 227 -4.63 0.29 -18.72
CA ARG A 227 -3.96 -0.96 -19.16
C ARG A 227 -2.77 -1.30 -18.26
N ALA A 228 -1.93 -0.33 -17.94
CA ALA A 228 -0.79 -0.53 -17.05
C ALA A 228 -1.21 -0.97 -15.64
N ILE A 229 -2.29 -0.41 -15.10
CA ILE A 229 -2.87 -0.86 -13.83
C ILE A 229 -3.32 -2.31 -13.93
N GLY A 230 -4.00 -2.69 -15.02
CA GLY A 230 -4.41 -4.06 -15.29
C GLY A 230 -3.24 -5.05 -15.33
N ASP A 231 -2.14 -4.68 -16.01
CA ASP A 231 -0.92 -5.50 -16.07
C ASP A 231 -0.25 -5.66 -14.69
N VAL A 232 -0.21 -4.58 -13.90
CA VAL A 232 0.30 -4.63 -12.52
C VAL A 232 -0.59 -5.49 -11.64
N ASP A 233 -1.91 -5.45 -11.81
CA ASP A 233 -2.86 -6.29 -11.07
C ASP A 233 -2.72 -7.78 -11.38
N ALA A 234 -2.51 -8.12 -12.65
CA ALA A 234 -2.18 -9.48 -13.06
C ALA A 234 -0.87 -9.96 -12.40
N LYS A 235 0.16 -9.11 -12.37
CA LYS A 235 1.44 -9.41 -11.70
C LYS A 235 1.29 -9.58 -10.19
N ILE A 236 0.56 -8.70 -9.52
CA ILE A 236 0.28 -8.79 -8.08
C ILE A 236 -0.44 -10.11 -7.76
N SER A 237 -1.48 -10.44 -8.54
CA SER A 237 -2.27 -11.66 -8.33
C SER A 237 -1.40 -12.91 -8.49
N LYS A 238 -0.56 -12.95 -9.53
CA LYS A 238 0.41 -14.03 -9.76
C LYS A 238 1.43 -14.15 -8.62
N LEU A 239 2.03 -13.03 -8.19
CA LEU A 239 2.97 -13.01 -7.06
C LEU A 239 2.31 -13.49 -5.76
N GLN A 240 1.05 -13.14 -5.52
CA GLN A 240 0.31 -13.62 -4.36
C GLN A 240 0.10 -15.13 -4.37
N SER A 241 -0.30 -15.72 -5.51
CA SER A 241 -0.42 -17.17 -5.63
C SER A 241 0.94 -17.87 -5.52
N ASP A 242 1.99 -17.28 -6.09
CA ASP A 242 3.36 -17.81 -6.03
C ASP A 242 3.87 -17.83 -4.58
N ILE A 243 3.67 -16.74 -3.81
CA ILE A 243 4.05 -16.69 -2.39
C ILE A 243 3.30 -17.75 -1.58
N LEU A 244 2.00 -17.93 -1.83
CA LEU A 244 1.18 -18.91 -1.10
C LEU A 244 1.62 -20.34 -1.40
N SER A 245 1.82 -20.67 -2.68
CA SER A 245 2.30 -22.00 -3.09
C SER A 245 3.70 -22.28 -2.55
N LEU A 246 4.59 -21.29 -2.56
CA LEU A 246 5.94 -21.40 -2.03
C LEU A 246 5.93 -21.62 -0.51
N LYS A 247 5.09 -20.89 0.23
CA LYS A 247 4.92 -21.06 1.67
C LYS A 247 4.46 -22.49 1.99
N ASN A 248 3.40 -22.96 1.34
CA ASN A 248 2.89 -24.31 1.57
C ASN A 248 3.94 -25.38 1.25
N LYS A 249 4.67 -25.21 0.14
CA LYS A 249 5.77 -26.12 -0.23
C LYS A 249 6.87 -26.13 0.82
N PHE A 250 7.27 -24.97 1.33
CA PHE A 250 8.29 -24.87 2.36
C PHE A 250 7.84 -25.44 3.69
N ASP A 251 6.60 -25.20 4.11
CA ASP A 251 6.02 -25.78 5.32
C ASP A 251 6.00 -27.32 5.24
N ASP A 252 5.59 -27.88 4.11
CA ASP A 252 5.61 -29.34 3.86
C ASP A 252 7.02 -29.92 3.90
N GLU A 253 7.98 -29.28 3.24
CA GLU A 253 9.37 -29.72 3.22
C GLU A 253 10.02 -29.62 4.61
N LEU A 254 9.74 -28.56 5.36
CA LEU A 254 10.23 -28.38 6.73
C LEU A 254 9.64 -29.43 7.65
N SER A 255 8.33 -29.72 7.54
CA SER A 255 7.69 -30.79 8.32
C SER A 255 8.30 -32.15 8.00
N LYS A 256 8.51 -32.48 6.72
CA LYS A 256 9.12 -33.76 6.30
C LYS A 256 10.58 -33.87 6.78
N SER A 257 11.34 -32.79 6.66
CA SER A 257 12.73 -32.73 7.14
C SER A 257 12.81 -32.91 8.65
N ALA A 258 11.95 -32.22 9.41
CA ALA A 258 11.88 -32.34 10.87
C ALA A 258 11.53 -33.77 11.30
N SER A 259 10.53 -34.39 10.68
CA SER A 259 10.16 -35.78 10.98
C SER A 259 11.30 -36.76 10.68
N LYS A 260 11.95 -36.61 9.51
CA LYS A 260 13.09 -37.46 9.11
C LYS A 260 14.28 -37.31 10.06
N GLU A 261 14.57 -36.09 10.49
CA GLU A 261 15.67 -35.83 11.42
C GLU A 261 15.36 -36.34 12.83
N ASN A 262 14.11 -36.18 13.30
CA ASN A 262 13.65 -36.76 14.55
C ASN A 262 13.75 -38.29 14.53
N GLU A 263 13.30 -38.94 13.46
CA GLU A 263 13.42 -40.38 13.29
C GLU A 263 14.88 -40.83 13.35
N ARG A 264 15.77 -40.14 12.62
CA ARG A 264 17.21 -40.43 12.65
C ARG A 264 17.81 -40.26 14.04
N MET A 265 17.44 -39.21 14.77
CA MET A 265 17.90 -38.97 16.14
C MET A 265 17.40 -40.06 17.08
N LEU A 266 16.11 -40.41 17.01
CA LEU A 266 15.52 -41.46 17.84
C LEU A 266 16.20 -42.80 17.59
N LYS A 267 16.44 -43.17 16.33
CA LYS A 267 17.17 -44.40 15.99
C LYS A 267 18.51 -44.45 16.70
N LYS A 268 19.33 -43.39 16.59
CA LYS A 268 20.63 -43.31 17.28
C LYS A 268 20.50 -43.41 18.80
N ILE A 269 19.49 -42.77 19.38
CA ILE A 269 19.24 -42.85 20.84
C ILE A 269 18.92 -44.29 21.23
N TYR A 270 18.06 -44.98 20.48
CA TYR A 270 17.72 -46.38 20.77
C TYR A 270 18.90 -47.32 20.58
N ASP A 271 19.70 -47.13 19.53
CA ASP A 271 20.93 -47.90 19.29
C ASP A 271 21.92 -47.72 20.48
N ALA A 272 22.11 -46.48 20.96
CA ALA A 272 22.95 -46.19 22.12
C ALA A 272 22.39 -46.74 23.44
N ILE A 273 21.06 -46.73 23.63
CA ILE A 273 20.41 -47.35 24.80
C ILE A 273 20.63 -48.86 24.78
N ASP A 274 20.46 -49.52 23.63
CA ASP A 274 20.66 -50.96 23.46
C ASP A 274 22.10 -51.35 23.79
N GLU A 275 23.09 -50.60 23.29
CA GLU A 275 24.50 -50.85 23.58
C GLU A 275 24.85 -50.66 25.06
N VAL A 276 24.46 -49.52 25.66
CA VAL A 276 24.70 -49.27 27.09
C VAL A 276 23.96 -50.27 27.99
N SER A 277 22.78 -50.73 27.59
CA SER A 277 22.04 -51.75 28.34
C SER A 277 22.76 -53.10 28.38
N LYS A 278 23.42 -53.48 27.29
CA LYS A 278 24.26 -54.70 27.21
C LYS A 278 25.53 -54.56 28.04
N GLU A 279 26.18 -53.39 28.00
CA GLU A 279 27.38 -53.09 28.80
C GLU A 279 27.10 -53.17 30.32
N GLU A 280 25.90 -52.77 30.75
CA GLU A 280 25.49 -52.75 32.16
C GLU A 280 24.69 -53.98 32.62
N GLU A 281 24.58 -55.00 31.77
CA GLU A 281 23.80 -56.23 32.03
C GLU A 281 22.35 -55.96 32.46
N VAL A 282 21.76 -54.89 31.90
CA VAL A 282 20.37 -54.50 32.14
C VAL A 282 19.46 -55.23 31.15
N THR A 283 18.57 -56.06 31.66
CA THR A 283 17.65 -56.86 30.83
C THR A 283 16.47 -56.04 30.32
N VAL A 284 15.97 -55.10 31.13
CA VAL A 284 14.79 -54.29 30.80
C VAL A 284 15.08 -52.83 31.07
N VAL A 285 14.93 -52.00 30.03
CA VAL A 285 15.05 -50.54 30.13
C VAL A 285 13.66 -49.91 30.09
N VAL A 286 13.36 -49.06 31.07
CA VAL A 286 12.08 -48.36 31.18
C VAL A 286 12.29 -46.83 31.09
N ASP A 287 11.39 -46.11 30.40
CA ASP A 287 11.41 -44.64 30.40
C ASP A 287 11.12 -44.12 31.82
N LYS A 288 12.01 -43.27 32.35
CA LYS A 288 11.92 -42.67 33.69
C LYS A 288 10.59 -41.98 33.95
N ARG A 289 9.93 -41.44 32.92
CA ARG A 289 8.61 -40.78 33.04
C ARG A 289 7.46 -41.72 33.41
N ASN A 290 7.63 -43.01 33.15
CA ASN A 290 6.61 -44.03 33.43
C ASN A 290 6.83 -44.72 34.79
N ILE A 291 7.85 -44.32 35.55
CA ILE A 291 8.20 -44.90 36.84
C ILE A 291 7.75 -43.95 37.96
N LEU A 292 6.79 -44.40 38.77
CA LEU A 292 6.31 -43.64 39.95
C LEU A 292 7.19 -43.88 41.17
N PHE A 293 7.49 -45.15 41.47
CA PHE A 293 8.32 -45.58 42.59
C PHE A 293 9.10 -46.83 42.18
N GLY A 294 10.38 -46.90 42.53
CA GLY A 294 11.24 -48.04 42.22
C GLY A 294 12.28 -48.25 43.33
N ARG A 295 12.73 -49.51 43.50
CA ARG A 295 13.92 -49.81 44.32
C ARG A 295 15.17 -49.19 43.67
N LYS A 296 16.32 -49.31 44.32
CA LYS A 296 17.61 -48.81 43.81
C LYS A 296 17.95 -49.44 42.44
N THR A 297 17.50 -48.83 41.36
CA THR A 297 17.69 -49.24 39.96
C THR A 297 18.84 -48.44 39.33
N VAL A 298 19.37 -48.94 38.22
CA VAL A 298 20.49 -48.30 37.51
C VAL A 298 19.94 -47.20 36.59
N ASP A 299 20.41 -45.95 36.78
CA ASP A 299 20.14 -44.84 35.84
C ASP A 299 21.16 -44.91 34.71
N LEU A 300 20.70 -45.19 33.48
CA LEU A 300 21.56 -45.27 32.31
C LEU A 300 21.70 -43.92 31.59
N THR A 301 20.97 -42.89 32.01
CA THR A 301 20.80 -41.62 31.27
C THR A 301 22.13 -40.93 30.94
N GLU A 302 23.02 -40.76 31.92
CA GLU A 302 24.30 -40.06 31.67
C GLU A 302 25.28 -40.93 30.85
N LYS A 303 25.26 -42.26 31.01
CA LYS A 303 26.07 -43.18 30.20
C LYS A 303 25.66 -43.16 28.73
N VAL A 304 24.35 -43.18 28.45
CA VAL A 304 23.82 -43.04 27.08
C VAL A 304 24.18 -41.69 26.48
N LEU A 305 24.13 -40.61 27.27
CA LEU A 305 24.56 -39.28 26.81
C LEU A 305 26.05 -39.23 26.46
N GLU A 306 26.89 -39.88 27.24
CA GLU A 306 28.32 -40.00 26.97
C GLU A 306 28.58 -40.78 25.69
N LYS A 307 27.90 -41.93 25.52
CA LYS A 307 27.98 -42.73 24.29
C LYS A 307 27.60 -41.93 23.05
N LEU A 308 26.45 -41.24 23.07
CA LEU A 308 25.97 -40.39 21.98
C LEU A 308 26.91 -39.21 21.66
N ARG A 309 27.72 -38.75 22.62
CA ARG A 309 28.75 -37.73 22.40
C ARG A 309 30.02 -38.31 21.79
N SER A 310 30.37 -39.55 22.12
CA SER A 310 31.55 -40.23 21.57
C SER A 310 31.40 -40.61 20.11
N GLU A 311 30.16 -40.83 19.64
CA GLU A 311 29.84 -41.15 18.25
C GLU A 311 29.68 -39.92 17.33
N ARG A 312 29.87 -38.72 17.85
CA ARG A 312 29.85 -37.47 17.06
C ARG A 312 31.18 -37.24 16.36
#